data_AF-A0A6C0K7F8-F1
#
_entry.id   AF-A0A6C0K7F8-F1
#
_cell.length_a   1.000
_cell.length_b   1.000
_cell.length_c   1.000
_cell.angle_alpha   90.00
_cell.angle_beta   90.00
_cell.angle_gamma   90.00
#
_symmetry.space_group_name_H-M   'P 1'
#
loop_
_entity.id
_entity.type
_entity.pdbx_description
1 polymer ?
#
loop_
_entity_poly.entity_id
_entity_poly.type
_entity_poly.pdbx_seq_one_letter_code
_entity_poly.pdbx_strand_id
1 'polypeptide(L)'
;MGANSSRQYTYQQYYNAAQKSGAIDDIDFKDIDIDSINPYEVLNVPKKFTWNELKEAYRKLAINTHPDKQGGNKDLFNIITICFKKLAEELKMREEDKGHSDLKKQSNDFFHKLTNNEQAHPSEVLGQNEKMTPDKFNKNFEKCKLYDEDIEFGYGSKMELSTKVREDINIEKLIKKNKIDNESFNDLFNKNVPVNKALIKYREPEPLVLAKSLQFTELGAKRPDDYSSSMEKTSSLAYTDYMRAHDGTRLVDPRLMKNVKEFKSVDEYEAYRENKAKKVLSVRELKAEELKRIKDVKAEEERLERLKVYDKKIEKSYEKASQLFLR
;
A
#
# COMPACT_ATOMS: atom_id res chain seq x y z
N MET A 1 -21.25 6.97 -33.54
CA MET A 1 -22.63 7.37 -33.21
C MET A 1 -23.17 6.38 -32.21
N GLY A 2 -23.53 6.82 -31.00
CA GLY A 2 -24.11 5.95 -29.97
C GLY A 2 -23.62 6.23 -28.55
N ALA A 3 -23.61 7.49 -28.11
CA ALA A 3 -23.54 7.81 -26.69
C ALA A 3 -24.98 7.79 -26.15
N ASN A 4 -25.40 6.66 -25.57
CA ASN A 4 -26.60 6.64 -24.75
C ASN A 4 -26.28 7.35 -23.43
N SER A 5 -26.36 8.69 -23.44
CA SER A 5 -26.46 9.48 -22.23
C SER A 5 -27.81 9.14 -21.61
N SER A 6 -27.80 8.21 -20.65
CA SER A 6 -28.89 8.02 -19.72
C SER A 6 -29.00 9.29 -18.89
N ARG A 7 -29.74 10.29 -19.40
CA ARG A 7 -30.14 11.46 -18.61
C ARG A 7 -31.08 10.95 -17.53
N GLN A 8 -30.50 10.61 -16.39
CA GLN A 8 -31.25 10.34 -15.17
C GLN A 8 -31.96 11.65 -14.79
N TYR A 9 -33.28 11.58 -14.67
CA TYR A 9 -34.11 12.74 -14.28
C TYR A 9 -33.77 13.15 -12.84
N THR A 10 -33.75 14.45 -12.58
CA THR A 10 -33.47 15.01 -11.25
C THR A 10 -34.59 14.66 -10.26
N TYR A 11 -34.33 14.60 -8.94
CA TYR A 11 -35.37 14.39 -7.92
C TYR A 11 -36.56 15.35 -8.06
N GLN A 12 -36.29 16.63 -8.34
CA GLN A 12 -37.33 17.62 -8.62
C GLN A 12 -38.10 17.34 -9.92
N GLN A 13 -37.47 16.74 -10.93
CA GLN A 13 -38.15 16.35 -12.17
C GLN A 13 -39.03 15.12 -11.94
N TYR A 14 -38.60 14.15 -11.13
CA TYR A 14 -39.43 13.01 -10.71
C TYR A 14 -40.60 13.44 -9.82
N TYR A 15 -40.37 14.28 -8.81
CA TYR A 15 -41.42 14.78 -7.92
C TYR A 15 -42.45 15.64 -8.68
N ASN A 16 -42.00 16.52 -9.58
CA ASN A 16 -42.89 17.34 -10.40
C ASN A 16 -43.61 16.52 -11.50
N ALA A 17 -42.98 15.49 -12.05
CA ALA A 17 -43.62 14.56 -12.99
C ALA A 17 -44.68 13.70 -12.30
N ALA A 18 -44.39 13.20 -11.09
CA ALA A 18 -45.30 12.39 -10.29
C ALA A 18 -46.50 13.20 -9.76
N GLN A 19 -46.31 14.47 -9.38
CA GLN A 19 -47.41 15.37 -9.05
C GLN A 19 -48.29 15.73 -10.27
N LYS A 20 -47.72 15.78 -11.48
CA LYS A 20 -48.47 16.07 -12.72
C LYS A 20 -49.21 14.87 -13.30
N SER A 21 -48.72 13.65 -13.08
CA SER A 21 -49.31 12.42 -13.64
C SER A 21 -50.30 11.72 -12.71
N GLY A 22 -50.35 12.09 -11.42
CA GLY A 22 -51.17 11.39 -10.42
C GLY A 22 -50.70 9.96 -10.11
N ALA A 23 -49.54 9.55 -10.61
CA ALA A 23 -48.98 8.20 -10.48
C ALA A 23 -47.85 8.16 -9.45
N ILE A 24 -48.13 8.60 -8.22
CA ILE A 24 -47.19 8.46 -7.08
C ILE A 24 -47.19 7.01 -6.57
N ASP A 25 -48.24 6.24 -6.86
CA ASP A 25 -48.50 4.93 -6.26
C ASP A 25 -47.78 3.74 -6.95
N ASP A 26 -47.15 3.93 -8.11
CA ASP A 26 -46.60 2.84 -8.95
C ASP A 26 -45.06 2.70 -8.92
N ILE A 27 -44.36 3.40 -8.02
CA ILE A 27 -42.90 3.25 -7.85
C ILE A 27 -42.62 2.43 -6.59
N ASP A 28 -42.17 1.19 -6.75
CA ASP A 28 -41.73 0.36 -5.63
C ASP A 28 -40.33 0.78 -5.16
N PHE A 29 -40.27 1.61 -4.12
CA PHE A 29 -39.03 2.15 -3.56
C PHE A 29 -38.18 1.12 -2.81
N LYS A 30 -38.64 -0.13 -2.69
CA LYS A 30 -37.92 -1.21 -1.99
C LYS A 30 -36.73 -1.78 -2.77
N ASP A 31 -36.76 -1.69 -4.10
CA ASP A 31 -35.76 -2.32 -4.98
C ASP A 31 -34.72 -1.34 -5.56
N ILE A 32 -34.64 -0.11 -5.01
CA ILE A 32 -33.66 0.87 -5.49
C ILE A 32 -32.29 0.57 -4.87
N ASP A 33 -31.30 0.30 -5.72
CA ASP A 33 -29.91 0.14 -5.32
C ASP A 33 -29.34 1.46 -4.78
N ILE A 34 -29.20 1.53 -3.45
CA ILE A 34 -28.77 2.70 -2.68
C ILE A 34 -27.36 3.17 -3.11
N ASP A 35 -26.52 2.27 -3.62
CA ASP A 35 -25.16 2.60 -4.05
C ASP A 35 -25.12 3.30 -5.42
N SER A 36 -26.18 3.14 -6.23
CA SER A 36 -26.31 3.78 -7.55
C SER A 36 -26.84 5.22 -7.48
N ILE A 37 -27.40 5.64 -6.35
CA ILE A 37 -28.04 6.94 -6.17
C ILE A 37 -27.00 8.01 -5.85
N ASN A 38 -27.04 9.14 -6.57
CA ASN A 38 -26.19 10.30 -6.30
C ASN A 38 -26.71 11.11 -5.07
N PRO A 39 -26.03 11.10 -3.91
CA PRO A 39 -26.53 11.74 -2.68
C PRO A 39 -26.67 13.27 -2.81
N TYR A 40 -25.84 13.88 -3.65
CA TYR A 40 -25.85 15.33 -3.92
C TYR A 40 -27.15 15.78 -4.59
N GLU A 41 -27.65 14.97 -5.51
CA GLU A 41 -28.86 15.26 -6.27
C GLU A 41 -30.12 15.02 -5.44
N VAL A 42 -30.10 14.00 -4.56
CA VAL A 42 -31.21 13.71 -3.65
C VAL A 42 -31.41 14.84 -2.64
N LEU A 43 -30.33 15.30 -2.01
CA LEU A 43 -30.40 16.41 -1.05
C LEU A 43 -30.39 17.79 -1.72
N ASN A 44 -30.20 17.86 -3.04
CA ASN A 44 -30.08 19.09 -3.81
C ASN A 44 -29.04 20.05 -3.22
N VAL A 45 -27.84 19.52 -2.95
CA VAL A 45 -26.70 20.28 -2.41
C VAL A 45 -25.55 20.33 -3.42
N PRO A 46 -24.84 21.47 -3.55
CA PRO A 46 -23.68 21.57 -4.44
C PRO A 46 -22.53 20.69 -3.93
N LYS A 47 -21.57 20.31 -4.79
CA LYS A 47 -20.40 19.48 -4.39
C LYS A 47 -19.54 20.12 -3.27
N LYS A 48 -19.53 21.45 -3.21
CA LYS A 48 -18.91 22.24 -2.14
C LYS A 48 -20.01 22.83 -1.26
N PHE A 49 -20.48 22.05 -0.31
CA PHE A 49 -21.51 22.44 0.65
C PHE A 49 -20.91 22.63 2.04
N THR A 50 -21.56 23.45 2.86
CA THR A 50 -21.24 23.62 4.28
C THR A 50 -22.13 22.76 5.17
N TRP A 51 -21.72 22.54 6.42
CA TRP A 51 -22.51 21.76 7.39
C TRP A 51 -23.91 22.34 7.62
N ASN A 52 -24.04 23.67 7.60
CA ASN A 52 -25.32 24.35 7.78
C ASN A 52 -26.25 24.13 6.57
N GLU A 53 -25.73 24.23 5.36
CA GLU A 53 -26.49 23.98 4.13
C GLU A 53 -26.97 22.52 4.06
N LEU A 54 -26.12 21.56 4.44
CA LEU A 54 -26.50 20.14 4.49
C LEU A 54 -27.64 19.90 5.49
N LYS A 55 -27.55 20.50 6.69
CA LYS A 55 -28.61 20.40 7.71
C LYS A 55 -29.92 21.04 7.28
N GLU A 56 -29.86 22.19 6.62
CA GLU A 56 -31.06 22.87 6.13
C GLU A 56 -31.74 22.10 5.01
N ALA A 57 -30.98 21.57 4.05
CA ALA A 57 -31.49 20.73 2.98
C ALA A 57 -32.15 19.46 3.51
N TYR A 58 -31.48 18.77 4.44
CA TYR A 58 -32.05 17.61 5.13
C TYR A 58 -33.33 17.95 5.89
N ARG A 59 -33.34 19.05 6.66
CA ARG A 59 -34.53 19.47 7.42
C ARG A 59 -35.72 19.74 6.50
N LYS A 60 -35.51 20.43 5.37
CA LYS A 60 -36.58 20.73 4.39
C LYS A 60 -37.18 19.45 3.81
N LEU A 61 -36.33 18.49 3.43
CA LEU A 61 -36.77 17.23 2.84
C LEU A 61 -37.43 16.32 3.88
N ALA A 62 -36.83 16.19 5.08
CA ALA A 62 -37.36 15.40 6.18
C ALA A 62 -38.77 15.86 6.60
N ILE A 63 -39.02 17.17 6.64
CA ILE A 63 -40.33 17.75 6.97
C ILE A 63 -41.39 17.39 5.92
N ASN A 64 -41.01 17.15 4.67
CA ASN A 64 -41.94 16.86 3.57
C ASN A 64 -42.18 15.36 3.40
N THR A 65 -41.19 14.52 3.71
CA THR A 65 -41.25 13.06 3.49
C THR A 65 -41.52 12.26 4.76
N HIS A 66 -41.64 12.91 5.93
CA HIS A 66 -41.92 12.26 7.20
C HIS A 66 -43.20 11.40 7.16
N PRO A 67 -43.18 10.16 7.65
CA PRO A 67 -44.32 9.24 7.58
C PRO A 67 -45.59 9.75 8.28
N ASP A 68 -45.46 10.59 9.31
CA ASP A 68 -46.60 11.17 10.04
C ASP A 68 -47.30 12.33 9.32
N LYS A 69 -46.81 12.76 8.15
CA LYS A 69 -47.44 13.83 7.37
C LYS A 69 -48.25 13.30 6.19
N GLN A 70 -49.26 14.06 5.76
CA GLN A 70 -50.01 13.76 4.54
C GLN A 70 -49.07 13.72 3.32
N GLY A 71 -48.95 12.54 2.70
CA GLY A 71 -48.04 12.28 1.59
C GLY A 71 -46.64 11.76 1.99
N GLY A 72 -46.43 11.39 3.25
CA GLY A 72 -45.18 10.82 3.74
C GLY A 72 -44.91 9.39 3.27
N ASN A 73 -43.65 9.07 3.01
CA ASN A 73 -43.22 7.72 2.63
C ASN A 73 -41.98 7.33 3.45
N LYS A 74 -42.10 6.24 4.23
CA LYS A 74 -41.06 5.73 5.13
C LYS A 74 -39.78 5.34 4.38
N ASP A 75 -39.90 4.74 3.20
CA ASP A 75 -38.76 4.26 2.43
C ASP A 75 -38.00 5.45 1.82
N LEU A 76 -38.72 6.46 1.32
CA LEU A 76 -38.14 7.70 0.84
C LEU A 76 -37.41 8.47 1.95
N PHE A 77 -37.99 8.50 3.15
CA PHE A 77 -37.35 9.11 4.32
C PHE A 77 -36.05 8.38 4.72
N ASN A 78 -36.04 7.05 4.66
CA ASN A 78 -34.84 6.25 4.91
C ASN A 78 -33.74 6.55 3.89
N ILE A 79 -34.07 6.65 2.59
CA ILE A 79 -33.12 7.01 1.53
C ILE A 79 -32.50 8.38 1.80
N ILE A 80 -33.32 9.40 2.12
CA ILE A 80 -32.85 10.75 2.45
C ILE A 80 -31.91 10.73 3.67
N THR A 81 -32.23 9.92 4.68
CA THR A 81 -31.41 9.77 5.89
C THR A 81 -30.06 9.12 5.59
N ILE A 82 -30.03 8.11 4.74
CA ILE A 82 -28.79 7.45 4.31
C ILE A 82 -27.93 8.41 3.49
N CYS A 83 -28.51 9.13 2.53
CA CYS A 83 -27.81 10.15 1.74
C CYS A 83 -27.21 11.25 2.64
N PHE A 84 -27.95 11.70 3.66
CA PHE A 84 -27.47 12.67 4.63
C PHE A 84 -26.28 12.14 5.43
N LYS A 85 -26.34 10.90 5.95
CA LYS A 85 -25.23 10.28 6.67
C LYS A 85 -23.97 10.18 5.80
N LYS A 86 -24.13 9.73 4.55
CA LYS A 86 -23.02 9.60 3.59
C LYS A 86 -22.34 10.94 3.31
N LEU A 87 -23.12 12.00 3.07
CA LEU A 87 -22.59 13.36 2.86
C LEU A 87 -22.00 13.99 4.12
N ALA A 88 -22.56 13.68 5.30
CA ALA A 88 -22.03 14.12 6.58
C ALA A 88 -20.66 13.48 6.87
N GLU A 89 -20.52 12.19 6.62
CA GLU A 89 -19.24 11.47 6.70
C GLU A 89 -18.23 12.05 5.69
N GLU A 90 -18.65 12.30 4.44
CA GLU A 90 -17.76 12.88 3.44
C GLU A 90 -17.25 14.29 3.84
N LEU A 91 -18.12 15.15 4.38
CA LEU A 91 -17.73 16.47 4.85
C LEU A 91 -16.74 16.36 6.02
N LYS A 92 -16.99 15.45 6.97
CA LYS A 92 -16.08 15.19 8.08
C LYS A 92 -14.71 14.70 7.58
N MET A 93 -14.67 13.77 6.64
CA MET A 93 -13.42 13.29 6.04
C MET A 93 -12.67 14.41 5.32
N ARG A 94 -13.38 15.33 4.64
CA ARG A 94 -12.79 16.50 3.98
C ARG A 94 -12.19 17.51 4.96
N GLU A 95 -12.80 17.69 6.13
CA GLU A 95 -12.26 18.52 7.21
C GLU A 95 -11.09 17.82 7.94
N GLU A 96 -11.08 16.50 7.95
CA GLU A 96 -10.02 15.67 8.53
C GLU A 96 -8.81 15.48 7.61
N ASP A 97 -8.95 15.76 6.31
CA ASP A 97 -7.88 15.73 5.31
C ASP A 97 -6.89 16.88 5.52
N LYS A 98 -6.05 16.72 6.56
CA LYS A 98 -5.09 17.71 7.04
C LYS A 98 -3.74 17.52 6.36
N GLY A 99 -3.02 18.63 6.15
CA GLY A 99 -1.67 18.60 5.62
C GLY A 99 -0.68 17.87 6.54
N HIS A 100 0.41 17.33 5.97
CA HIS A 100 1.44 16.58 6.71
C HIS A 100 1.95 17.31 7.96
N SER A 101 2.16 18.63 7.87
CA SER A 101 2.64 19.44 8.99
C SER A 101 1.65 19.51 10.15
N ASP A 102 0.35 19.57 9.87
CA ASP A 102 -0.69 19.65 10.89
C ASP A 102 -0.92 18.29 11.55
N LEU A 103 -0.87 17.20 10.76
CA LEU A 103 -0.86 15.83 11.29
C LEU A 103 0.31 15.60 12.23
N LYS A 104 1.51 16.05 11.87
CA LYS A 104 2.71 15.94 12.72
C LYS A 104 2.56 16.70 14.03
N LYS A 105 2.01 17.92 13.99
CA LYS A 105 1.74 18.72 15.20
C LYS A 105 0.71 18.03 16.10
N GLN A 106 -0.41 17.59 15.54
CA GLN A 106 -1.46 16.90 16.30
C GLN A 106 -0.97 15.60 16.93
N SER A 107 -0.13 14.84 16.21
CA SER A 107 0.53 13.66 16.77
C SER A 107 1.38 14.02 17.99
N ASN A 108 2.26 15.03 17.87
CA ASN A 108 3.08 15.46 18.99
C ASN A 108 2.25 15.98 20.17
N ASP A 109 1.23 16.78 19.91
CA ASP A 109 0.32 17.31 20.94
C ASP A 109 -0.43 16.19 21.66
N PHE A 110 -0.88 15.16 20.91
CA PHE A 110 -1.52 13.98 21.47
C PHE A 110 -0.57 13.20 22.38
N PHE A 111 0.66 12.93 21.93
CA PHE A 111 1.67 12.28 22.75
C PHE A 111 2.02 13.09 24.00
N HIS A 112 2.16 14.42 23.89
CA HIS A 112 2.40 15.29 25.03
C HIS A 112 1.27 15.27 26.05
N LYS A 113 0.00 15.26 25.60
CA LYS A 113 -1.17 15.14 26.49
C LYS A 113 -1.20 13.80 27.23
N LEU A 114 -0.81 12.72 26.54
CA LEU A 114 -0.71 11.38 27.12
C LEU A 114 0.39 11.30 28.20
N THR A 115 1.54 11.94 27.99
CA THR A 115 2.66 11.93 28.96
C THR A 115 2.44 12.84 30.16
N ASN A 116 1.62 13.88 30.01
CA ASN A 116 1.40 14.89 31.04
C ASN A 116 0.21 14.58 31.97
N ASN A 117 -0.36 13.36 31.91
CA ASN A 117 -1.49 12.91 32.74
C ASN A 117 -2.77 13.79 32.63
N GLU A 118 -2.91 14.61 31.59
CA GLU A 118 -4.18 15.35 31.35
C GLU A 118 -5.29 14.44 30.82
N GLN A 119 -4.92 13.27 30.30
CA GLN A 119 -5.83 12.19 29.95
C GLN A 119 -5.37 10.90 30.65
N ALA A 120 -6.33 10.18 31.22
CA ALA A 120 -6.06 8.90 31.86
C ALA A 120 -5.39 7.96 30.85
N HIS A 121 -4.24 7.41 31.21
CA HIS A 121 -3.55 6.45 30.36
C HIS A 121 -4.45 5.21 30.22
N PRO A 122 -4.56 4.54 29.06
CA PRO A 122 -5.43 3.35 28.91
C PRO A 122 -5.14 2.23 29.92
N SER A 123 -3.94 2.25 30.52
CA SER A 123 -3.52 1.35 31.60
C SER A 123 -4.13 1.67 32.98
N GLU A 124 -4.66 2.88 33.20
CA GLU A 124 -5.34 3.27 34.45
C GLU A 124 -6.78 2.75 34.53
N VAL A 125 -7.29 2.14 33.44
CA VAL A 125 -8.59 1.46 33.41
C VAL A 125 -8.51 0.04 33.99
N LEU A 126 -7.31 -0.50 34.24
CA LEU A 126 -7.17 -1.74 35.02
C LEU A 126 -7.61 -1.48 36.47
N GLY A 127 -8.65 -2.18 36.90
CA GLY A 127 -9.23 -2.03 38.23
C GLY A 127 -8.20 -1.98 39.36
N GLN A 128 -8.46 -1.14 40.36
CA GLN A 128 -7.57 -0.71 41.46
C GLN A 128 -6.84 -1.83 42.25
N ASN A 129 -7.15 -3.10 42.01
CA ASN A 129 -6.63 -4.26 42.74
C ASN A 129 -5.87 -5.29 41.89
N GLU A 130 -5.72 -5.12 40.57
CA GLU A 130 -4.93 -6.04 39.74
C GLU A 130 -3.55 -5.44 39.38
N LYS A 131 -2.48 -5.98 39.98
CA LYS A 131 -1.11 -5.64 39.58
C LYS A 131 -0.82 -6.26 38.20
N MET A 132 -0.40 -5.43 37.24
CA MET A 132 0.08 -5.89 35.93
C MET A 132 1.38 -6.69 36.13
N THR A 133 1.32 -8.02 36.04
CA THR A 133 2.52 -8.87 36.05
C THR A 133 3.11 -8.96 34.62
N PRO A 134 4.44 -9.13 34.48
CA PRO A 134 5.08 -9.32 33.17
C PRO A 134 4.45 -10.47 32.37
N ASP A 135 4.07 -11.56 33.02
CA ASP A 135 3.44 -12.70 32.34
C ASP A 135 2.06 -12.38 31.79
N LYS A 136 1.26 -11.60 32.52
CA LYS A 136 -0.07 -11.14 32.07
C LYS A 136 0.07 -10.14 30.93
N PHE A 137 1.05 -9.25 31.01
CA PHE A 137 1.40 -8.33 29.93
C PHE A 137 1.83 -9.10 28.68
N ASN A 138 2.81 -10.00 28.78
CA ASN A 138 3.29 -10.79 27.65
C ASN A 138 2.15 -11.60 27.02
N LYS A 139 1.29 -12.22 27.83
CA LYS A 139 0.13 -12.97 27.32
C LYS A 139 -0.88 -12.07 26.61
N ASN A 140 -1.14 -10.87 27.10
CA ASN A 140 -2.05 -9.91 26.46
C ASN A 140 -1.42 -9.29 25.21
N PHE A 141 -0.13 -9.00 25.24
CA PHE A 141 0.67 -8.52 24.14
C PHE A 141 0.68 -9.53 23.00
N GLU A 142 1.07 -10.78 23.24
CA GLU A 142 1.09 -11.81 22.19
C GLU A 142 -0.29 -12.06 21.57
N LYS A 143 -1.38 -11.86 22.33
CA LYS A 143 -2.76 -11.96 21.78
C LYS A 143 -3.15 -10.80 20.87
N CYS A 144 -2.61 -9.61 21.09
CA CYS A 144 -2.91 -8.39 20.34
C CYS A 144 -1.79 -8.02 19.36
N LYS A 145 -0.66 -8.73 19.42
CA LYS A 145 0.46 -8.49 18.52
C LYS A 145 0.01 -8.79 17.10
N LEU A 146 0.18 -7.80 16.24
CA LEU A 146 -0.04 -7.95 14.82
C LEU A 146 1.29 -8.35 14.21
N TYR A 147 1.29 -9.54 13.60
CA TYR A 147 2.42 -9.99 12.83
C TYR A 147 2.28 -9.41 11.41
N ASP A 148 3.32 -8.72 10.97
CA ASP A 148 3.43 -8.20 9.61
C ASP A 148 4.41 -9.09 8.86
N GLU A 149 3.88 -9.87 7.92
CA GLU A 149 4.66 -10.80 7.11
C GLU A 149 5.76 -10.09 6.30
N ASP A 150 5.59 -8.80 5.98
CA ASP A 150 6.58 -8.04 5.22
C ASP A 150 7.76 -7.58 6.10
N ILE A 151 7.52 -7.35 7.39
CA ILE A 151 8.52 -6.82 8.34
C ILE A 151 9.18 -7.93 9.14
N GLU A 152 8.42 -8.94 9.56
CA GLU A 152 8.91 -9.96 10.50
C GLU A 152 9.52 -11.18 9.80
N PHE A 153 9.32 -11.32 8.49
CA PHE A 153 9.96 -12.40 7.75
C PHE A 153 11.41 -12.05 7.43
N GLY A 154 12.34 -12.62 8.20
CA GLY A 154 13.79 -12.55 7.93
C GLY A 154 14.36 -13.86 7.37
N TYR A 155 15.68 -14.02 7.47
CA TYR A 155 16.37 -15.26 7.10
C TYR A 155 16.42 -16.30 8.21
N GLY A 156 15.71 -16.09 9.33
CA GLY A 156 15.74 -16.98 10.49
C GLY A 156 15.44 -18.44 10.14
N SER A 157 14.49 -18.72 9.26
CA SER A 157 14.19 -20.10 8.83
C SER A 157 15.30 -20.76 8.01
N LYS A 158 16.20 -19.97 7.40
CA LYS A 158 17.35 -20.44 6.63
C LYS A 158 18.63 -20.49 7.47
N MET A 159 18.61 -19.95 8.69
CA MET A 159 19.74 -19.96 9.61
C MET A 159 19.67 -21.18 10.51
N GLU A 160 20.81 -21.81 10.78
CA GLU A 160 20.90 -22.85 11.80
C GLU A 160 20.61 -22.24 13.18
N LEU A 161 20.00 -23.04 14.06
CA LEU A 161 19.77 -22.64 15.43
C LEU A 161 21.12 -22.40 16.12
N SER A 162 21.25 -21.26 16.81
CA SER A 162 22.48 -20.92 17.50
C SER A 162 22.81 -21.99 18.55
N THR A 163 23.96 -22.64 18.40
CA THR A 163 24.47 -23.58 19.39
C THR A 163 25.46 -22.88 20.31
N LYS A 164 25.48 -23.22 21.61
CA LYS A 164 26.45 -22.66 22.57
C LYS A 164 27.88 -23.16 22.35
N VAL A 165 28.01 -24.28 21.63
CA VAL A 165 29.29 -24.85 21.22
C VAL A 165 29.68 -24.20 19.91
N ARG A 166 30.84 -23.56 19.89
CA ARG A 166 31.41 -22.99 18.68
C ARG A 166 31.99 -24.13 17.85
N GLU A 167 31.46 -24.35 16.65
CA GLU A 167 32.06 -25.27 15.70
C GLU A 167 33.32 -24.62 15.10
N ASP A 168 34.40 -25.41 15.01
CA ASP A 168 35.62 -24.97 14.34
C ASP A 168 35.38 -24.96 12.83
N ILE A 169 35.32 -23.78 12.25
CA ILE A 169 35.20 -23.62 10.80
C ILE A 169 36.53 -24.05 10.16
N ASN A 170 36.55 -25.19 9.49
CA ASN A 170 37.73 -25.66 8.77
C ASN A 170 37.90 -24.85 7.47
N ILE A 171 38.59 -23.71 7.57
CA ILE A 171 38.94 -22.89 6.40
C ILE A 171 40.21 -23.45 5.77
N GLU A 172 40.05 -24.18 4.66
CA GLU A 172 41.20 -24.68 3.92
C GLU A 172 42.06 -23.54 3.38
N LYS A 173 43.37 -23.59 3.68
CA LYS A 173 44.34 -22.62 3.13
C LYS A 173 44.57 -22.90 1.65
N LEU A 174 43.79 -22.23 0.79
CA LEU A 174 43.87 -22.35 -0.68
C LEU A 174 45.24 -21.87 -1.23
N ILE A 175 45.85 -20.90 -0.56
CA ILE A 175 47.15 -20.32 -0.95
C ILE A 175 48.26 -21.00 -0.14
N LYS A 176 48.99 -21.91 -0.77
CA LYS A 176 50.07 -22.68 -0.12
C LYS A 176 51.45 -22.03 -0.19
N LYS A 177 51.63 -20.97 -1.00
CA LYS A 177 52.92 -20.28 -1.21
C LYS A 177 52.94 -18.90 -0.54
N ASN A 178 54.11 -18.47 -0.04
CA ASN A 178 54.30 -17.16 0.61
C ASN A 178 54.31 -15.97 -0.37
N LYS A 179 54.48 -16.22 -1.68
CA LYS A 179 54.40 -15.21 -2.75
C LYS A 179 53.46 -15.72 -3.83
N ILE A 180 52.57 -14.84 -4.29
CA ILE A 180 51.58 -15.13 -5.33
C ILE A 180 51.71 -14.05 -6.40
N ASP A 181 51.79 -14.47 -7.66
CA ASP A 181 51.74 -13.58 -8.80
C ASP A 181 50.28 -13.37 -9.23
N ASN A 182 49.97 -12.21 -9.82
CA ASN A 182 48.60 -11.86 -10.21
C ASN A 182 47.93 -12.92 -11.12
N GLU A 183 48.69 -13.54 -12.02
CA GLU A 183 48.18 -14.60 -12.91
C GLU A 183 47.81 -15.88 -12.13
N SER A 184 48.70 -16.32 -11.24
CA SER A 184 48.50 -17.49 -10.38
C SER A 184 47.31 -17.30 -9.42
N PHE A 185 47.12 -16.08 -8.91
CA PHE A 185 45.93 -15.73 -8.13
C PHE A 185 44.66 -15.82 -8.97
N ASN A 186 44.67 -15.20 -10.15
CA ASN A 186 43.50 -15.19 -11.04
C ASN A 186 43.09 -16.60 -11.45
N ASP A 187 44.03 -17.50 -11.73
CA ASP A 187 43.75 -18.88 -12.10
C ASP A 187 43.15 -19.68 -10.93
N LEU A 188 43.72 -19.55 -9.73
CA LEU A 188 43.18 -20.16 -8.51
C LEU A 188 41.78 -19.63 -8.17
N PHE A 189 41.59 -18.31 -8.29
CA PHE A 189 40.32 -17.65 -8.04
C PHE A 189 39.25 -18.09 -9.05
N ASN A 190 39.56 -18.05 -10.35
CA ASN A 190 38.63 -18.46 -11.41
C ASN A 190 38.27 -19.95 -11.33
N LYS A 191 39.15 -20.80 -10.79
CA LYS A 191 38.88 -22.22 -10.55
C LYS A 191 37.93 -22.46 -9.37
N ASN A 192 38.12 -21.72 -8.27
CA ASN A 192 37.36 -21.92 -7.04
C ASN A 192 36.06 -21.09 -6.96
N VAL A 193 35.96 -20.01 -7.74
CA VAL A 193 34.77 -19.14 -7.83
C VAL A 193 34.26 -19.15 -9.28
N PRO A 194 33.51 -20.19 -9.68
CA PRO A 194 33.01 -20.30 -11.05
C PRO A 194 31.98 -19.20 -11.36
N VAL A 195 31.95 -18.79 -12.63
CA VAL A 195 30.91 -17.89 -13.15
C VAL A 195 29.59 -18.64 -13.17
N ASN A 196 28.55 -18.09 -12.56
CA ASN A 196 27.21 -18.68 -12.67
C ASN A 196 26.74 -18.60 -14.12
N LYS A 197 26.50 -19.74 -14.76
CA LYS A 197 25.79 -19.81 -16.05
C LYS A 197 24.26 -19.73 -15.84
N ALA A 198 23.82 -19.08 -14.77
CA ALA A 198 22.40 -18.84 -14.54
C ALA A 198 21.82 -18.15 -15.78
N LEU A 199 20.61 -18.57 -16.17
CA LEU A 199 19.85 -17.95 -17.23
C LEU A 199 19.82 -16.43 -16.95
N ILE A 200 20.46 -15.64 -17.81
CA ILE A 200 20.44 -14.18 -17.69
C ILE A 200 18.99 -13.76 -17.91
N LYS A 201 18.27 -13.52 -16.81
CA LYS A 201 16.91 -13.00 -16.87
C LYS A 201 17.01 -11.57 -17.37
N TYR A 202 16.67 -11.35 -18.63
CA TYR A 202 16.56 -10.00 -19.18
C TYR A 202 15.51 -9.24 -18.38
N ARG A 203 15.94 -8.21 -17.65
CA ARG A 203 15.05 -7.30 -16.93
C ARG A 203 14.98 -6.00 -17.72
N GLU A 204 13.78 -5.54 -17.96
CA GLU A 204 13.56 -4.19 -18.51
C GLU A 204 14.05 -3.15 -17.49
N PRO A 205 14.52 -1.98 -17.93
CA PRO A 205 14.89 -0.91 -17.01
C PRO A 205 13.66 -0.48 -16.20
N GLU A 206 13.76 -0.56 -14.88
CA GLU A 206 12.74 -0.09 -13.96
C GLU A 206 12.94 1.40 -13.66
N PRO A 207 11.85 2.17 -13.47
CA PRO A 207 11.96 3.57 -13.10
C PRO A 207 12.64 3.72 -11.74
N LEU A 208 13.58 4.65 -11.64
CA LEU A 208 14.25 4.95 -10.38
C LEU A 208 13.30 5.76 -9.47
N VAL A 209 13.12 5.29 -8.23
CA VAL A 209 12.37 6.05 -7.23
C VAL A 209 13.16 7.32 -6.87
N LEU A 210 12.63 8.49 -7.21
CA LEU A 210 13.25 9.79 -6.90
C LEU A 210 13.31 10.08 -5.39
N ALA A 211 12.36 9.52 -4.65
CA ALA A 211 12.24 9.64 -3.20
C ALA A 211 13.18 8.71 -2.42
N LYS A 212 14.19 8.10 -3.08
CA LYS A 212 15.49 7.66 -2.52
C LYS A 212 15.62 8.06 -1.05
N SER A 213 16.02 9.31 -0.77
CA SER A 213 16.36 9.82 0.56
C SER A 213 15.29 9.66 1.65
N LEU A 214 14.00 9.66 1.30
CA LEU A 214 12.91 9.56 2.27
C LEU A 214 12.82 8.13 2.82
N GLN A 215 12.56 8.02 4.13
CA GLN A 215 12.20 6.75 4.76
C GLN A 215 10.69 6.57 4.56
N PHE A 216 10.31 5.66 3.67
CA PHE A 216 8.92 5.29 3.44
C PHE A 216 8.83 3.77 3.28
N THR A 217 7.64 3.24 3.55
CA THR A 217 7.29 1.83 3.33
C THR A 217 6.09 1.81 2.42
N GLU A 218 6.13 0.99 1.37
CA GLU A 218 4.97 0.79 0.50
C GLU A 218 3.90 -0.01 1.25
N LEU A 219 2.68 0.52 1.29
CA LEU A 219 1.57 -0.13 1.99
C LEU A 219 1.10 -1.37 1.22
N GLY A 220 0.93 -2.49 1.92
CA GLY A 220 0.49 -3.75 1.32
C GLY A 220 1.47 -4.30 0.29
N ALA A 221 2.76 -3.93 0.37
CA ALA A 221 3.80 -4.43 -0.51
C ALA A 221 3.87 -5.96 -0.49
N LYS A 222 4.64 -6.52 -1.41
CA LYS A 222 5.04 -7.93 -1.28
C LYS A 222 6.33 -7.94 -0.46
N ARG A 223 6.48 -8.99 0.35
CA ARG A 223 7.72 -9.29 1.03
C ARG A 223 8.95 -9.06 0.12
N PRO A 224 9.94 -8.26 0.57
CA PRO A 224 11.18 -8.08 -0.16
C PRO A 224 11.96 -9.39 -0.28
N ASP A 225 12.43 -9.70 -1.49
CA ASP A 225 13.39 -10.80 -1.71
C ASP A 225 14.84 -10.37 -1.41
N ASP A 226 15.10 -9.05 -1.42
CA ASP A 226 16.41 -8.43 -1.28
C ASP A 226 16.35 -7.22 -0.33
N TYR A 227 17.03 -7.33 0.81
CA TYR A 227 17.14 -6.30 1.84
C TYR A 227 18.40 -5.45 1.69
N SER A 228 19.09 -5.48 0.55
CA SER A 228 20.24 -4.61 0.29
C SER A 228 19.84 -3.14 0.31
N SER A 229 20.70 -2.29 0.87
CA SER A 229 20.53 -0.83 0.77
C SER A 229 20.70 -0.35 -0.68
N SER A 230 19.99 0.74 -1.03
CA SER A 230 20.28 1.48 -2.25
C SER A 230 21.68 2.09 -2.15
N MET A 231 22.54 1.82 -3.13
CA MET A 231 23.93 2.31 -3.22
C MET A 231 24.05 3.85 -3.17
N GLU A 232 22.94 4.56 -3.37
CA GLU A 232 22.85 6.00 -3.58
C GLU A 232 22.68 6.84 -2.30
N LYS A 233 22.93 6.33 -1.09
CA LYS A 233 22.62 7.09 0.13
C LYS A 233 23.80 7.44 1.04
N THR A 234 23.91 8.76 1.26
CA THR A 234 23.97 9.51 2.53
C THR A 234 24.73 8.84 3.68
N SER A 235 25.77 9.50 4.21
CA SER A 235 26.48 9.39 5.52
C SER A 235 26.46 8.10 6.38
N SER A 236 25.45 7.24 6.31
CA SER A 236 25.38 5.87 6.80
C SER A 236 26.10 4.87 5.89
N LEU A 237 26.55 3.76 6.48
CA LEU A 237 27.21 2.65 5.79
C LEU A 237 26.24 1.93 4.83
N ALA A 238 26.65 1.71 3.58
CA ALA A 238 25.93 0.84 2.66
C ALA A 238 26.01 -0.62 3.14
N TYR A 239 24.88 -1.32 3.10
CA TYR A 239 24.77 -2.73 3.44
C TYR A 239 24.18 -3.53 2.29
N THR A 240 24.58 -4.79 2.19
CA THR A 240 24.05 -5.76 1.22
C THR A 240 23.34 -6.87 1.96
N ASP A 241 22.33 -7.42 1.31
CA ASP A 241 21.62 -8.59 1.81
C ASP A 241 22.56 -9.76 2.12
N TYR A 242 22.32 -10.40 3.26
CA TYR A 242 23.02 -11.59 3.71
C TYR A 242 22.94 -12.73 2.68
N MET A 243 21.78 -12.99 2.07
CA MET A 243 21.63 -14.07 1.08
C MET A 243 22.44 -13.80 -0.19
N ARG A 244 22.53 -12.54 -0.61
CA ARG A 244 23.31 -12.15 -1.79
C ARG A 244 24.80 -12.47 -1.63
N ALA A 245 25.33 -12.39 -0.40
CA ALA A 245 26.72 -12.78 -0.13
C ALA A 245 26.95 -14.30 -0.24
N HIS A 246 25.92 -15.11 0.01
CA HIS A 246 26.00 -16.57 -0.02
C HIS A 246 25.80 -17.18 -1.42
N ASP A 247 25.33 -16.41 -2.39
CA ASP A 247 25.21 -16.87 -3.78
C ASP A 247 26.55 -17.25 -4.42
N GLY A 248 27.69 -16.86 -3.81
CA GLY A 248 29.03 -17.41 -4.10
C GLY A 248 29.52 -17.22 -5.54
N THR A 249 28.83 -16.38 -6.31
CA THR A 249 28.98 -16.30 -7.75
C THR A 249 29.55 -14.98 -8.20
N ARG A 250 30.38 -15.05 -9.25
CA ARG A 250 30.98 -13.86 -9.85
C ARG A 250 29.91 -13.04 -10.57
N LEU A 251 29.77 -11.75 -10.21
CA LEU A 251 28.81 -10.81 -10.81
C LEU A 251 28.99 -10.63 -12.32
N VAL A 252 30.23 -10.63 -12.82
CA VAL A 252 30.54 -10.35 -14.23
C VAL A 252 31.66 -11.25 -14.72
N ASP A 253 31.42 -11.95 -15.84
CA ASP A 253 32.47 -12.63 -16.59
C ASP A 253 33.19 -11.61 -17.50
N PRO A 254 34.51 -11.36 -17.32
CA PRO A 254 35.29 -10.49 -18.19
C PRO A 254 35.26 -10.92 -19.66
N ARG A 255 34.97 -12.19 -19.94
CA ARG A 255 34.84 -12.69 -21.32
C ARG A 255 33.64 -12.09 -22.03
N LEU A 256 32.55 -11.77 -21.32
CA LEU A 256 31.36 -11.13 -21.90
C LEU A 256 31.60 -9.67 -22.28
N MET A 257 32.50 -8.96 -21.57
CA MET A 257 32.86 -7.57 -21.85
C MET A 257 33.58 -7.39 -23.19
N LYS A 258 34.23 -8.45 -23.71
CA LYS A 258 34.92 -8.40 -25.02
C LYS A 258 33.98 -8.29 -26.22
N ASN A 259 32.69 -8.57 -26.04
CA ASN A 259 31.69 -8.53 -27.12
C ASN A 259 30.96 -7.18 -27.22
N VAL A 260 31.34 -6.19 -26.40
CA VAL A 260 30.78 -4.84 -26.50
C VAL A 260 31.34 -4.17 -27.76
N LYS A 261 30.46 -3.64 -28.62
CA LYS A 261 30.89 -2.91 -29.81
C LYS A 261 31.63 -1.64 -29.40
N GLU A 262 32.89 -1.57 -29.79
CA GLU A 262 33.70 -0.35 -29.71
C GLU A 262 33.48 0.48 -30.98
N PHE A 263 33.38 1.80 -30.82
CA PHE A 263 33.18 2.75 -31.91
C PHE A 263 34.41 3.63 -32.02
N LYS A 264 34.83 3.96 -33.24
CA LYS A 264 36.03 4.76 -33.47
C LYS A 264 35.74 6.27 -33.44
N SER A 265 34.50 6.67 -33.69
CA SER A 265 34.06 8.08 -33.71
C SER A 265 32.68 8.25 -33.05
N VAL A 266 32.40 9.47 -32.59
CA VAL A 266 31.08 9.88 -32.08
C VAL A 266 30.02 9.73 -33.16
N ASP A 267 30.32 10.11 -34.41
CA ASP A 267 29.38 10.01 -35.54
C ASP A 267 28.97 8.55 -35.82
N GLU A 268 29.89 7.61 -35.68
CA GLU A 268 29.64 6.18 -35.87
C GLU A 268 28.70 5.65 -34.78
N TYR A 269 28.89 6.10 -33.54
CA TYR A 269 28.01 5.79 -32.42
C TYR A 269 26.61 6.38 -32.61
N GLU A 270 26.50 7.62 -33.09
CA GLU A 270 25.23 8.28 -33.38
C GLU A 270 24.44 7.53 -34.46
N ALA A 271 25.08 7.18 -35.58
CA ALA A 271 24.45 6.40 -36.65
C ALA A 271 23.99 5.01 -36.17
N TYR A 272 24.81 4.34 -35.34
CA TYR A 272 24.42 3.07 -34.72
C TYR A 272 23.21 3.23 -33.79
N ARG A 273 23.16 4.31 -33.00
CA ARG A 273 22.07 4.63 -32.08
C ARG A 273 20.78 4.95 -32.82
N GLU A 274 20.83 5.74 -33.90
CA GLU A 274 19.66 6.09 -34.70
C GLU A 274 18.98 4.88 -35.32
N ASN A 275 19.76 3.97 -35.90
CA ASN A 275 19.23 2.73 -36.49
C ASN A 275 18.55 1.85 -35.44
N LYS A 276 19.05 1.85 -34.21
CA LYS A 276 18.44 1.14 -33.09
C LYS A 276 17.18 1.82 -32.58
N ALA A 277 17.13 3.15 -32.60
CA ALA A 277 15.97 3.94 -32.16
C ALA A 277 14.77 3.84 -33.13
N LYS A 278 15.03 3.66 -34.44
CA LYS A 278 13.97 3.47 -35.47
C LYS A 278 13.33 2.08 -35.43
N LYS A 279 13.84 1.16 -34.61
CA LYS A 279 13.30 -0.20 -34.50
C LYS A 279 12.00 -0.20 -33.69
N VAL A 280 10.89 -0.54 -34.35
CA VAL A 280 9.59 -0.74 -33.71
C VAL A 280 9.55 -2.09 -32.99
N LEU A 281 8.75 -2.20 -31.92
CA LEU A 281 8.51 -3.47 -31.25
C LEU A 281 7.93 -4.50 -32.22
N SER A 282 8.43 -5.73 -32.13
CA SER A 282 7.84 -6.89 -32.79
C SER A 282 6.45 -7.19 -32.24
N VAL A 283 5.58 -7.87 -33.01
CA VAL A 283 4.28 -8.36 -32.56
C VAL A 283 4.39 -9.19 -31.26
N ARG A 284 5.47 -9.96 -31.13
CA ARG A 284 5.75 -10.74 -29.91
C ARG A 284 6.07 -9.84 -28.72
N GLU A 285 6.81 -8.76 -28.93
CA GLU A 285 7.18 -7.79 -27.89
C GLU A 285 5.97 -6.96 -27.48
N LEU A 286 5.13 -6.52 -28.43
CA LEU A 286 3.87 -5.84 -28.14
C LEU A 286 2.93 -6.69 -27.28
N LYS A 287 2.79 -7.99 -27.61
CA LYS A 287 2.01 -8.93 -26.79
C LYS A 287 2.60 -9.12 -25.39
N ALA A 288 3.92 -9.13 -25.27
CA ALA A 288 4.59 -9.22 -23.96
C ALA A 288 4.34 -7.97 -23.11
N GLU A 289 4.35 -6.79 -23.73
CA GLU A 289 4.03 -5.52 -23.05
C GLU A 289 2.57 -5.49 -22.57
N GLU A 290 1.61 -5.93 -23.41
CA GLU A 290 0.21 -6.02 -23.01
C GLU A 290 0.01 -7.00 -21.83
N LEU A 291 0.64 -8.18 -21.90
CA LEU A 291 0.60 -9.16 -20.81
C LEU A 291 1.24 -8.61 -19.53
N LYS A 292 2.33 -7.82 -19.65
CA LYS A 292 2.95 -7.13 -18.53
C LYS A 292 1.99 -6.12 -17.90
N ARG A 293 1.32 -5.27 -18.69
CA ARG A 293 0.32 -4.32 -18.19
C ARG A 293 -0.81 -5.02 -17.44
N ILE A 294 -1.34 -6.11 -17.98
CA ILE A 294 -2.37 -6.91 -17.30
C ILE A 294 -1.85 -7.47 -15.97
N LYS A 295 -0.61 -7.95 -15.96
CA LYS A 295 0.04 -8.47 -14.74
C LYS A 295 0.25 -7.38 -13.69
N ASP A 296 0.63 -6.18 -14.11
CA ASP A 296 0.85 -5.03 -13.22
C ASP A 296 -0.48 -4.56 -12.60
N VAL A 297 -1.55 -4.48 -13.39
CA VAL A 297 -2.92 -4.19 -12.90
C VAL A 297 -3.35 -5.24 -11.88
N LYS A 298 -3.19 -6.52 -12.20
CA LYS A 298 -3.53 -7.61 -11.27
C LYS A 298 -2.69 -7.55 -9.98
N ALA A 299 -1.40 -7.23 -10.08
CA ALA A 299 -0.53 -7.11 -8.92
C ALA A 299 -0.95 -5.94 -8.00
N GLU A 300 -1.45 -4.85 -8.58
CA GLU A 300 -2.01 -3.72 -7.83
C GLU A 300 -3.34 -4.07 -7.15
N GLU A 301 -4.23 -4.80 -7.83
CA GLU A 301 -5.45 -5.33 -7.21
C GLU A 301 -5.13 -6.22 -6.00
N GLU A 302 -4.19 -7.17 -6.15
CA GLU A 302 -3.70 -8.01 -5.06
C GLU A 302 -3.10 -7.19 -3.91
N ARG A 303 -2.44 -6.06 -4.21
CA ARG A 303 -1.86 -5.14 -3.20
C ARG A 303 -2.96 -4.48 -2.37
N LEU A 304 -4.00 -3.99 -3.03
CA LEU A 304 -5.16 -3.38 -2.36
C LEU A 304 -5.92 -4.40 -1.51
N GLU A 305 -6.05 -5.64 -1.97
CA GLU A 305 -6.65 -6.71 -1.19
C GLU A 305 -5.84 -7.04 0.08
N ARG A 306 -4.51 -7.14 -0.03
CA ARG A 306 -3.63 -7.33 1.15
C ARG A 306 -3.80 -6.19 2.15
N LEU A 307 -3.84 -4.95 1.67
CA LEU A 307 -4.05 -3.78 2.52
C LEU A 307 -5.40 -3.84 3.25
N LYS A 308 -6.49 -4.16 2.54
CA LYS A 308 -7.82 -4.33 3.17
C LYS A 308 -7.85 -5.42 4.22
N VAL A 309 -7.16 -6.55 3.98
CA VAL A 309 -7.07 -7.65 4.95
C VAL A 309 -6.25 -7.21 6.17
N TYR A 310 -5.16 -6.48 5.94
CA TYR A 310 -4.31 -5.93 7.00
C TYR A 310 -5.07 -4.94 7.88
N ASP A 311 -5.81 -3.99 7.28
CA ASP A 311 -6.62 -3.02 8.03
C ASP A 311 -7.68 -3.71 8.90
N LYS A 312 -8.35 -4.75 8.36
CA LYS A 312 -9.30 -5.58 9.14
C LYS A 312 -8.62 -6.33 10.29
N LYS A 313 -7.36 -6.77 10.12
CA LYS A 313 -6.60 -7.40 11.22
C LYS A 313 -6.26 -6.36 12.28
N ILE A 314 -5.86 -5.15 11.89
CA ILE A 314 -5.59 -4.04 12.81
C ILE A 314 -6.83 -3.72 13.63
N GLU A 315 -7.97 -3.52 12.97
CA GLU A 315 -9.24 -3.21 13.62
C GLU A 315 -9.60 -4.26 14.68
N LYS A 316 -9.56 -5.55 14.32
CA LYS A 316 -9.81 -6.64 15.26
C LYS A 316 -8.83 -6.68 16.43
N SER A 317 -7.56 -6.38 16.20
CA SER A 317 -6.57 -6.31 17.27
C SER A 317 -6.84 -5.13 18.20
N TYR A 318 -7.16 -3.98 17.63
CA TYR A 318 -7.53 -2.78 18.38
C TYR A 318 -8.77 -3.02 19.25
N GLU A 319 -9.82 -3.63 18.70
CA GLU A 319 -11.02 -4.01 19.47
C GLU A 319 -10.69 -4.94 20.63
N LYS A 320 -9.87 -5.98 20.39
CA LYS A 320 -9.42 -6.90 21.45
C LYS A 320 -8.64 -6.18 22.54
N ALA A 321 -7.72 -5.30 22.16
CA ALA A 321 -6.93 -4.52 23.10
C ALA A 321 -7.85 -3.60 23.92
N SER A 322 -8.76 -2.88 23.27
CA SER A 322 -9.73 -2.00 23.93
C SER A 322 -10.60 -2.75 24.95
N GLN A 323 -11.12 -3.93 24.59
CA GLN A 323 -11.92 -4.77 25.49
C GLN A 323 -11.11 -5.29 26.69
N LEU A 324 -9.81 -5.55 26.52
CA LEU A 324 -8.94 -6.00 27.62
C LEU A 324 -8.68 -4.90 28.65
N PHE A 325 -8.72 -3.63 28.24
CA PHE A 325 -8.55 -2.49 29.13
C PHE A 325 -9.86 -1.99 29.75
N LEU A 326 -11.01 -2.25 29.14
CA LEU A 326 -12.33 -1.78 29.61
C LEU A 326 -12.97 -2.64 30.72
N ARG A 327 -12.19 -3.36 31.53
CA ARG A 327 -12.73 -4.35 32.48
C ARG A 327 -12.54 -3.99 33.95
#